data_AF-A0A2S9G8L1-F1
#
_entry.id   AF-A0A2S9G8L1-F1
#
_cell.length_a   1.000
_cell.length_b   1.000
_cell.length_c   1.000
_cell.angle_alpha   90.00
_cell.angle_beta   90.00
_cell.angle_gamma   90.00
#
_symmetry.space_group_name_H-M   'P 1'
#
loop_
_entity.id
_entity.type
_entity.pdbx_description
1 polymer ?
#
loop_
_entity_poly.entity_id
_entity_poly.type
_entity_poly.pdbx_seq_one_letter_code
_entity_poly.pdbx_strand_id
1 'polypeptide(L)' 'HNPHHAHLVGDHFVLLNRGRQKLDCAYDDITLEHLTQQMAGGDELEALSHELRAAKN' A
#
# COMPACT_ATOMS: atom_id res chain seq x y z
N HIS A 1 0.59 -8.12 -7.56
CA HIS A 1 -0.29 -7.18 -6.83
C HIS A 1 -1.49 -7.88 -6.16
N ASN A 2 -1.35 -9.11 -5.64
CA ASN A 2 -2.42 -9.77 -4.90
C ASN A 2 -2.07 -9.85 -3.40
N PRO A 3 -2.67 -9.01 -2.54
CA PRO A 3 -2.36 -8.96 -1.11
C PRO A 3 -2.78 -10.23 -0.36
N HIS A 4 -3.83 -10.92 -0.81
CA HIS A 4 -4.26 -12.18 -0.18
C HIS A 4 -3.21 -13.27 -0.33
N HIS A 5 -2.66 -13.43 -1.54
CA HIS A 5 -1.61 -14.42 -1.76
C HIS A 5 -0.34 -14.05 -1.00
N ALA A 6 0.08 -12.77 -1.04
CA ALA A 6 1.26 -12.31 -0.32
C ALA A 6 1.14 -12.56 1.20
N HIS A 7 -0.01 -12.24 1.79
CA HIS A 7 -0.24 -12.44 3.22
C HIS A 7 -0.31 -13.93 3.61
N LEU A 8 -0.80 -14.79 2.71
CA LEU A 8 -0.91 -16.23 2.99
C LEU A 8 0.46 -16.94 3.05
N VAL A 9 1.44 -16.49 2.27
CA VAL A 9 2.74 -17.19 2.12
C VAL A 9 3.95 -16.42 2.64
N GLY A 10 3.79 -15.14 3.00
CA GLY A 10 4.89 -14.27 3.41
C GLY A 10 5.03 -14.15 4.92
N ASP A 11 6.27 -14.14 5.39
CA ASP A 11 6.68 -13.82 6.77
C ASP A 11 7.17 -12.37 6.93
N HIS A 12 7.52 -11.72 5.82
CA HIS A 12 8.03 -10.35 5.78
C HIS A 12 7.63 -9.63 4.48
N PHE A 13 7.29 -8.33 4.59
CA PHE A 13 6.67 -7.56 3.51
C PHE A 13 7.46 -6.29 3.22
N VAL A 14 8.05 -6.21 2.03
CA VAL A 14 8.65 -4.98 1.51
C VAL A 14 7.82 -4.48 0.33
N LEU A 15 7.29 -3.27 0.43
CA LEU A 15 6.59 -2.61 -0.67
C LEU A 15 7.45 -1.49 -1.24
N LEU A 16 7.58 -1.48 -2.56
CA LEU A 16 8.27 -0.44 -3.30
C LEU A 16 7.27 0.39 -4.09
N ASN A 17 7.39 1.71 -4.02
CA ASN A 17 6.71 2.64 -4.90
C ASN A 17 7.76 3.34 -5.80
N ARG A 18 7.70 3.09 -7.11
CA ARG A 18 8.60 3.68 -8.12
C ARG A 18 10.10 3.60 -7.74
N GLY A 19 10.51 2.45 -7.19
CA GLY A 19 11.89 2.18 -6.78
C GLY A 19 12.27 2.72 -5.40
N ARG A 20 11.33 3.30 -4.64
CA ARG A 20 11.53 3.71 -3.24
C ARG A 20 10.79 2.78 -2.30
N GLN A 21 11.43 2.39 -1.21
CA GLN A 21 10.79 1.62 -0.15
C GLN A 21 9.70 2.45 0.53
N LYS A 22 8.50 1.87 0.61
CA LYS A 22 7.30 2.47 1.20
C LYS A 22 6.89 1.77 2.50
N LEU A 23 7.10 0.46 2.56
CA LEU A 23 6.80 -0.38 3.73
C LEU A 23 7.85 -1.48 3.84
N ASP A 24 8.19 -1.84 5.06
CA ASP A 24 9.06 -2.95 5.45
C ASP A 24 8.63 -3.37 6.86
N CYS A 25 8.03 -4.55 6.96
CA CYS A 25 7.46 -5.05 8.21
C CYS A 25 7.38 -6.57 8.23
N ALA A 26 7.41 -7.17 9.42
CA ALA A 26 7.13 -8.58 9.59
C ALA A 26 5.62 -8.87 9.48
N TYR A 27 5.27 -10.15 9.37
CA TYR A 27 3.87 -10.60 9.33
C TYR A 27 3.06 -10.14 10.55
N ASP A 28 3.64 -10.20 11.75
CA ASP A 28 2.97 -9.83 12.99
C ASP A 28 2.66 -8.33 13.10
N ASP A 29 3.33 -7.51 12.28
CA ASP A 29 3.21 -6.05 12.28
C ASP A 29 2.20 -5.53 11.24
N ILE A 30 1.60 -6.41 10.43
CA ILE A 30 0.70 -5.99 9.35
C ILE A 30 -0.53 -6.86 9.21
N THR A 31 -1.69 -6.21 9.03
CA THR A 31 -2.94 -6.89 8.70
C THR A 31 -3.11 -7.03 7.19
N LEU A 32 -3.85 -8.05 6.76
CA LEU A 32 -4.26 -8.21 5.36
C LEU A 32 -4.94 -6.95 4.80
N GLU A 33 -5.77 -6.28 5.59
CA GLU A 33 -6.44 -5.04 5.19
C GLU A 33 -5.43 -3.93 4.90
N HIS A 34 -4.47 -3.73 5.80
CA HIS A 34 -3.44 -2.71 5.64
C HIS A 34 -2.54 -3.03 4.43
N LEU A 35 -2.12 -4.29 4.28
CA LEU A 35 -1.37 -4.73 3.11
C LEU A 35 -2.15 -4.49 1.81
N THR A 36 -3.47 -4.73 1.82
CA THR A 36 -4.36 -4.48 0.68
C THR A 36 -4.42 -3.02 0.31
N GLN A 37 -4.58 -2.12 1.29
CA GLN A 37 -4.58 -0.68 1.04
C GLN A 37 -3.24 -0.19 0.46
N GLN A 38 -2.13 -0.67 1.01
CA GLN A 38 -0.80 -0.30 0.55
C GLN A 38 -0.53 -0.79 -0.89
N MET A 39 -0.92 -2.03 -1.21
CA MET A 39 -0.75 -2.62 -2.54
C MET A 39 -1.75 -2.09 -3.58
N ALA A 40 -2.91 -1.60 -3.16
CA ALA A 40 -3.90 -0.94 -4.02
C ALA A 40 -3.52 0.50 -4.38
N GLY A 41 -2.44 1.02 -3.81
CA GLY A 41 -2.01 2.40 -4.04
C GLY A 41 -2.86 3.43 -3.30
N GLY A 42 -3.38 3.08 -2.10
CA GLY A 42 -4.25 3.96 -1.30
C GLY A 42 -3.72 5.39 -1.17
N ASP A 43 -2.43 5.56 -0.88
CA ASP A 43 -1.80 6.90 -0.83
C ASP A 43 -1.82 7.65 -2.16
N GLU A 44 -1.66 6.97 -3.30
CA GLU A 44 -1.68 7.62 -4.62
C GLU A 44 -3.11 8.00 -5.03
N LEU A 45 -4.11 7.16 -4.70
CA LEU A 45 -5.52 7.47 -4.96
C LEU A 45 -6.02 8.61 -4.06
N GLU A 46 -5.60 8.64 -2.80
CA GLU A 46 -5.94 9.71 -1.86
C GLU A 46 -5.24 11.03 -2.21
N ALA A 47 -3.95 10.98 -2.56
CA ALA A 47 -3.21 12.13 -3.07
C ALA A 47 -3.82 12.68 -4.37
N LEU A 48 -4.17 11.82 -5.32
CA LEU A 48 -4.85 12.22 -6.56
C LEU A 48 -6.23 12.83 -6.28
N SER A 49 -6.98 12.25 -5.35
CA SER A 49 -8.28 12.80 -4.92
C SER A 49 -8.13 14.18 -4.27
N HIS A 50 -7.07 14.39 -3.50
CA HIS A 50 -6.74 15.67 -2.88
C HIS A 50 -6.35 16.71 -3.94
N GLU A 51 -5.49 16.37 -4.90
CA GLU A 51 -5.12 17.24 -6.02
C GLU A 51 -6.32 17.60 -6.90
N LEU A 52 -7.18 16.64 -7.24
CA LEU A 52 -8.39 16.89 -8.04
C LEU A 52 -9.40 17.78 -7.33
N ARG A 53 -9.53 17.67 -6.00
CA ARG A 53 -10.36 18.59 -5.19
C ARG A 53 -9.74 19.98 -5.10
N ALA A 54 -8.42 20.07 -4.92
CA ALA A 54 -7.71 21.34 -4.87
C ALA A 54 -7.77 22.09 -6.22
N ALA A 55 -7.68 21.38 -7.35
CA ALA A 55 -7.77 21.96 -8.69
C ALA A 55 -9.21 22.33 -9.12
N LYS A 56 -10.23 21.89 -8.37
CA LYS A 56 -11.64 22.20 -8.62
C LYS A 56 -12.16 23.44 -7.88
N ASN A 57 -11.32 24.07 -7.05
CA ASN A 57 -11.57 25.36 -6.40
C ASN A 57 -10.77 26.47 -7.09
#